data_AF-A0A8F4FW68-F1
#
_entry.id   AF-A0A8F4FW68-F1
#
_cell.length_a   1.000
_cell.length_b   1.000
_cell.length_c   1.000
_cell.angle_alpha   90.00
_cell.angle_beta   90.00
_cell.angle_gamma   90.00
#
_symmetry.space_group_name_H-M   'P 1'
#
loop_
_entity.id
_entity.type
_entity.pdbx_description
1 polymer ?
#
loop_
_entity_poly.entity_id
_entity_poly.type
_entity_poly.pdbx_seq_one_letter_code
_entity_poly.pdbx_strand_id
1 'polypeptide(L)'
;MAGPDETTPTLYEWAGGADALVALFTRFYELVPLDPLVGPLFAGMDPHHAEHVAVWIGEVFGGPARYTEERGGYPAMLGHHVGKAITEAQRRRWIELLVDAADQVALPDDPEFRSAFMAYVEWGTRLAVSNSVPGAGVVTEAPVPRWGWGEAPPYVPPEA
;
A
#
# COMPACT_ATOMS: atom_id res chain seq x y z
N MET A 1 -17.35 -28.14 -10.54
CA MET A 1 -16.44 -27.39 -9.64
C MET A 1 -15.99 -26.17 -10.42
N ALA A 2 -16.65 -25.03 -10.23
CA ALA A 2 -16.18 -23.76 -10.77
C ALA A 2 -14.91 -23.36 -10.00
N GLY A 3 -13.89 -22.86 -10.70
CA GLY A 3 -12.72 -22.23 -10.07
C GLY A 3 -13.12 -20.95 -9.33
N PRO A 4 -12.19 -20.26 -8.64
CA PRO A 4 -12.49 -19.00 -7.99
C PRO A 4 -13.12 -18.03 -9.01
N ASP A 5 -14.20 -17.40 -8.59
CA ASP A 5 -15.23 -16.74 -9.39
C ASP A 5 -14.66 -15.72 -10.40
N GLU A 6 -14.76 -16.00 -11.70
CA GLU A 6 -14.34 -15.10 -12.81
C GLU A 6 -15.07 -13.74 -12.80
N THR A 7 -16.02 -13.54 -11.88
CA THR A 7 -16.83 -12.31 -11.75
C THR A 7 -16.34 -11.34 -10.69
N THR A 8 -15.44 -11.74 -9.79
CA THR A 8 -14.93 -10.84 -8.73
C THR A 8 -13.86 -9.91 -9.32
N PRO A 9 -14.06 -8.58 -9.31
CA PRO A 9 -13.07 -7.64 -9.87
C PRO A 9 -11.78 -7.67 -9.06
N THR A 10 -10.68 -7.18 -9.60
CA THR A 10 -9.46 -6.94 -8.82
C THR A 10 -9.65 -5.80 -7.81
N LEU A 11 -8.81 -5.72 -6.77
CA LEU A 11 -8.80 -4.56 -5.87
C LEU A 11 -8.49 -3.26 -6.62
N TYR A 12 -7.67 -3.35 -7.67
CA TYR A 12 -7.34 -2.22 -8.53
C TYR A 12 -8.59 -1.71 -9.27
N GLU A 13 -9.35 -2.60 -9.90
CA GLU A 13 -10.60 -2.24 -10.58
C GLU A 13 -11.64 -1.68 -9.60
N TRP A 14 -11.79 -2.33 -8.43
CA TRP A 14 -12.74 -1.88 -7.41
C TRP A 14 -12.39 -0.54 -6.80
N ALA A 15 -11.11 -0.26 -6.58
CA ALA A 15 -10.64 1.02 -6.08
C ALA A 15 -10.96 2.20 -7.03
N GLY A 16 -11.27 1.92 -8.31
CA GLY A 16 -11.43 2.93 -9.35
C GLY A 16 -10.20 3.09 -10.25
N GLY A 17 -9.27 2.12 -10.24
CA GLY A 17 -8.11 2.07 -11.10
C GLY A 17 -7.04 3.13 -10.78
N ALA A 18 -6.25 3.48 -11.80
CA ALA A 18 -5.11 4.38 -11.66
C ALA A 18 -5.49 5.75 -11.11
N ASP A 19 -6.56 6.35 -11.61
CA ASP A 19 -6.97 7.72 -11.24
C ASP A 19 -7.29 7.81 -9.74
N ALA A 20 -7.98 6.81 -9.19
CA ALA A 20 -8.29 6.75 -7.77
C ALA A 20 -7.04 6.56 -6.89
N LEU A 21 -6.09 5.72 -7.32
CA LEU A 21 -4.84 5.53 -6.59
C LEU A 21 -3.93 6.77 -6.66
N VAL A 22 -3.90 7.46 -7.80
CA VAL A 22 -3.20 8.74 -7.93
C VAL A 22 -3.83 9.77 -7.00
N ALA A 23 -5.16 9.89 -6.97
CA ALA A 23 -5.84 10.80 -6.05
C ALA A 23 -5.52 10.48 -4.57
N LEU A 24 -5.56 9.20 -4.19
CA LEU A 24 -5.20 8.73 -2.86
C LEU A 24 -3.79 9.15 -2.47
N PHE A 25 -2.79 8.80 -3.29
CA PHE A 25 -1.39 9.05 -2.92
C PHE A 25 -1.00 10.52 -3.04
N THR A 26 -1.60 11.28 -3.97
CA THR A 26 -1.46 12.73 -3.99
C THR A 26 -1.96 13.32 -2.68
N ARG A 27 -3.18 12.97 -2.26
CA ARG A 27 -3.72 13.47 -0.99
C ARG A 27 -2.88 13.05 0.21
N PHE A 28 -2.46 11.79 0.25
CA PHE A 28 -1.62 11.27 1.31
C PHE A 28 -0.29 12.03 1.43
N TYR A 29 0.40 12.29 0.32
CA TYR A 29 1.67 13.00 0.31
C TYR A 29 1.55 14.52 0.44
N GLU A 30 0.35 15.09 0.39
CA GLU A 30 0.09 16.45 0.91
C GLU A 30 0.09 16.49 2.44
N LEU A 31 -0.38 15.41 3.10
CA LEU A 31 -0.47 15.31 4.56
C LEU A 31 0.87 14.95 5.21
N VAL A 32 1.62 14.02 4.61
CA VAL A 32 2.86 13.46 5.18
C VAL A 32 3.90 14.53 5.57
N PRO A 33 4.24 15.51 4.72
CA PRO A 33 5.23 16.54 5.07
C PRO A 33 4.81 17.45 6.23
N LEU A 34 3.50 17.54 6.51
CA LEU A 34 2.95 18.35 7.59
C LEU A 34 2.99 17.62 8.95
N ASP A 35 3.20 16.31 8.95
CA ASP A 35 3.24 15.52 10.16
C ASP A 35 4.63 15.55 10.81
N PRO A 36 4.74 15.91 12.11
CA PRO A 36 6.03 16.07 12.77
C PRO A 36 6.79 14.76 12.97
N LEU A 37 6.11 13.60 12.98
CA LEU A 37 6.74 12.31 13.24
C LEU A 37 7.21 11.63 11.96
N VAL A 38 6.38 11.65 10.90
CA VAL A 38 6.72 10.99 9.63
C VAL A 38 7.31 11.93 8.59
N GLY A 39 6.97 13.23 8.61
CA GLY A 39 7.46 14.22 7.65
C GLY A 39 8.98 14.21 7.45
N PRO A 40 9.81 14.12 8.51
CA PRO A 40 11.27 14.04 8.36
C PRO A 40 11.77 12.86 7.52
N LEU A 41 11.05 11.73 7.45
CA LEU A 41 11.41 10.57 6.61
C LEU A 41 11.29 10.85 5.11
N PHE A 42 10.53 11.89 4.75
CA PHE A 42 10.24 12.30 3.39
C PHE A 42 10.85 13.67 3.05
N ALA A 43 11.79 14.15 3.88
CA ALA A 43 12.56 15.34 3.55
C ALA A 43 13.32 15.13 2.22
N GLY A 44 13.11 16.02 1.24
CA GLY A 44 13.70 15.90 -0.09
C GLY A 44 13.06 14.80 -0.97
N MET A 45 11.85 14.35 -0.63
CA MET A 45 11.06 13.43 -1.45
C MET A 45 10.93 13.94 -2.90
N ASP A 46 11.02 13.01 -3.84
CA ASP A 46 10.82 13.27 -5.26
C ASP A 46 9.43 13.87 -5.53
N PRO A 47 9.29 14.93 -6.35
CA PRO A 47 7.99 15.55 -6.63
C PRO A 47 6.93 14.60 -7.21
N HIS A 48 7.34 13.53 -7.91
CA HIS A 48 6.46 12.53 -8.51
C HIS A 48 6.32 11.28 -7.64
N HIS A 49 6.79 11.31 -6.38
CA HIS A 49 6.74 10.16 -5.48
C HIS A 49 5.33 9.59 -5.31
N ALA A 50 4.31 10.46 -5.23
CA ALA A 50 2.91 10.05 -5.16
C ALA A 50 2.50 9.17 -6.36
N GLU A 51 2.85 9.58 -7.57
CA GLU A 51 2.57 8.83 -8.80
C GLU A 51 3.30 7.47 -8.80
N HIS A 52 4.56 7.45 -8.36
CA HIS A 52 5.35 6.22 -8.30
C HIS A 52 4.75 5.20 -7.34
N VAL A 53 4.25 5.66 -6.19
CA VAL A 53 3.59 4.80 -5.20
C VAL A 53 2.22 4.34 -5.71
N ALA A 54 1.46 5.20 -6.38
CA ALA A 54 0.21 4.81 -7.03
C ALA A 54 0.43 3.70 -8.07
N VAL A 55 1.50 3.78 -8.87
CA VAL A 55 1.87 2.75 -9.85
C VAL A 55 2.29 1.44 -9.16
N TRP A 56 3.07 1.51 -8.07
CA TRP A 56 3.42 0.33 -7.26
C TRP A 56 2.17 -0.37 -6.73
N ILE A 57 1.29 0.37 -6.05
CA ILE A 57 0.08 -0.18 -5.44
C ILE A 57 -0.90 -0.68 -6.50
N GLY A 58 -0.98 -0.01 -7.64
CA GLY A 58 -1.80 -0.45 -8.77
C GLY A 58 -1.39 -1.84 -9.25
N GLU A 59 -0.10 -2.08 -9.44
CA GLU A 59 0.40 -3.41 -9.79
C GLU A 59 0.12 -4.44 -8.69
N VAL A 60 0.33 -4.07 -7.43
CA VAL A 60 0.06 -4.97 -6.30
C VAL A 60 -1.40 -5.39 -6.23
N PHE A 61 -2.33 -4.47 -6.46
CA PHE A 61 -3.78 -4.70 -6.39
C PHE A 61 -4.37 -5.38 -7.63
N GLY A 62 -3.52 -5.91 -8.52
CA GLY A 62 -3.94 -6.66 -9.69
C GLY A 62 -4.02 -5.85 -10.98
N GLY A 63 -3.61 -4.58 -10.96
CA GLY A 63 -3.49 -3.75 -12.15
C GLY A 63 -2.27 -4.11 -13.04
N PRO A 64 -2.06 -3.33 -14.12
CA PRO A 64 -0.96 -3.53 -15.06
C PRO A 64 0.43 -3.50 -14.39
N ALA A 65 1.41 -4.22 -14.96
CA ALA A 65 2.76 -4.38 -14.41
C ALA A 65 3.68 -3.14 -14.61
N ARG A 66 3.11 -1.94 -14.55
CA ARG A 66 3.81 -0.69 -14.89
C ARG A 66 4.96 -0.37 -13.95
N TYR A 67 4.89 -0.74 -12.67
CA TYR A 67 6.01 -0.47 -11.76
C TYR A 67 7.20 -1.36 -12.10
N THR A 68 6.95 -2.65 -12.36
CA THR A 68 7.97 -3.57 -12.84
C THR A 68 8.61 -3.08 -14.14
N GLU A 69 7.79 -2.72 -15.13
CA GLU A 69 8.24 -2.33 -16.47
C GLU A 69 8.98 -0.98 -16.49
N GLU A 70 8.48 0.02 -15.77
CA GLU A 70 8.97 1.40 -15.86
C GLU A 70 9.97 1.74 -14.75
N ARG A 71 9.91 1.04 -13.60
CA ARG A 71 10.61 1.44 -12.36
C ARG A 71 11.54 0.37 -11.81
N GLY A 72 11.59 -0.82 -12.40
CA GLY A 72 12.51 -1.89 -12.00
C GLY A 72 11.97 -2.79 -10.87
N GLY A 73 10.67 -2.74 -10.59
CA GLY A 73 10.01 -3.73 -9.73
C GLY A 73 10.45 -3.69 -8.27
N TYR A 74 10.28 -4.81 -7.59
CA TYR A 74 10.57 -4.93 -6.16
C TYR A 74 11.98 -4.44 -5.74
N PRO A 75 13.09 -4.72 -6.47
CA PRO A 75 14.41 -4.21 -6.08
C PRO A 75 14.47 -2.69 -5.95
N ALA A 76 13.81 -1.96 -6.86
CA ALA A 76 13.74 -0.51 -6.81
C ALA A 76 12.92 -0.02 -5.61
N MET A 77 11.77 -0.64 -5.34
CA MET A 77 10.95 -0.35 -4.16
C MET A 77 11.72 -0.59 -2.86
N LEU A 78 12.44 -1.70 -2.76
CA LEU A 78 13.26 -2.05 -1.61
C LEU A 78 14.35 -0.98 -1.36
N GLY A 79 15.00 -0.50 -2.43
CA GLY A 79 16.02 0.55 -2.34
C GLY A 79 15.53 1.84 -1.69
N HIS A 80 14.23 2.13 -1.75
CA HIS A 80 13.62 3.28 -1.07
C HIS A 80 13.39 3.09 0.44
N HIS A 81 13.60 1.90 0.98
CA HIS A 81 13.33 1.57 2.38
C HIS A 81 14.60 1.23 3.17
N VAL A 82 15.59 0.62 2.53
CA VAL A 82 16.83 0.17 3.19
C VAL A 82 17.53 1.33 3.90
N GLY A 83 17.97 1.09 5.15
CA GLY A 83 18.76 2.03 5.93
C GLY A 83 18.01 3.23 6.52
N LYS A 84 16.67 3.31 6.33
CA LYS A 84 15.86 4.40 6.87
C LYS A 84 15.58 4.32 8.37
N ALA A 85 15.87 3.19 9.01
CA ALA A 85 15.62 2.97 10.44
C ALA A 85 14.20 3.37 10.87
N ILE A 86 13.19 2.92 10.11
CA ILE A 86 11.78 3.26 10.34
C ILE A 86 11.34 2.62 11.67
N THR A 87 10.81 3.45 12.56
CA THR A 87 10.30 3.01 13.86
C THR A 87 8.85 2.56 13.79
N GLU A 88 8.41 1.75 14.76
CA GLU A 88 6.99 1.35 14.86
C GLU A 88 6.04 2.52 15.07
N ALA A 89 6.47 3.58 15.77
CA ALA A 89 5.65 4.78 15.94
C ALA A 89 5.44 5.49 14.59
N GLN A 90 6.51 5.62 13.78
CA GLN A 90 6.41 6.18 12.43
C GLN A 90 5.55 5.30 11.53
N ARG A 91 5.68 3.96 11.61
CA ARG A 91 4.86 3.02 10.85
C ARG A 91 3.37 3.23 11.11
N ARG A 92 2.96 3.22 12.38
CA ARG A 92 1.55 3.40 12.77
C ARG A 92 1.02 4.76 12.32
N ARG A 93 1.81 5.82 12.51
CA ARG A 93 1.40 7.17 12.10
C ARG A 93 1.26 7.31 10.59
N TRP A 94 2.13 6.66 9.83
CA TRP A 94 2.04 6.60 8.37
C TRP A 94 0.73 5.91 7.93
N ILE A 95 0.34 4.82 8.60
CA ILE A 95 -0.92 4.10 8.31
C ILE A 95 -2.13 5.00 8.61
N GLU A 96 -2.17 5.66 9.77
CA GLU A 96 -3.25 6.58 10.14
C GLU A 96 -3.48 7.65 9.06
N LEU A 97 -2.39 8.30 8.62
CA LEU A 97 -2.46 9.32 7.57
C LEU A 97 -2.95 8.77 6.23
N LEU A 98 -2.59 7.52 5.89
CA LEU A 98 -3.05 6.88 4.65
C LEU A 98 -4.55 6.58 4.71
N VAL A 99 -5.04 6.10 5.84
CA VAL A 99 -6.47 5.85 6.07
C VAL A 99 -7.25 7.16 6.00
N ASP A 100 -6.79 8.20 6.69
CA ASP A 100 -7.40 9.54 6.63
C ASP A 100 -7.45 10.08 5.19
N ALA A 101 -6.38 9.88 4.41
CA ALA A 101 -6.33 10.28 3.01
C ALA A 101 -7.34 9.49 2.16
N ALA A 102 -7.49 8.19 2.41
CA ALA A 102 -8.42 7.32 1.68
C ALA A 102 -9.88 7.75 1.89
N ASP A 103 -10.24 8.14 3.12
CA ASP A 103 -11.58 8.66 3.40
C ASP A 103 -11.80 10.03 2.73
N GLN A 104 -10.80 10.91 2.74
CA GLN A 104 -10.89 12.26 2.15
C GLN A 104 -11.07 12.26 0.63
N VAL A 105 -10.55 11.24 -0.06
CA VAL A 105 -10.71 11.08 -1.51
C VAL A 105 -11.88 10.18 -1.90
N ALA A 106 -12.68 9.74 -0.92
CA ALA A 106 -13.80 8.82 -1.11
C ALA A 106 -13.41 7.51 -1.82
N LEU A 107 -12.24 6.96 -1.46
CA LEU A 107 -11.87 5.59 -1.83
C LEU A 107 -12.93 4.63 -1.24
N PRO A 108 -13.30 3.53 -1.91
CA PRO A 108 -14.36 2.63 -1.43
C PRO A 108 -14.24 2.31 0.06
N ASP A 109 -15.36 2.44 0.76
CA ASP A 109 -15.47 2.28 2.22
C ASP A 109 -16.29 1.04 2.62
N ASP A 110 -16.66 0.20 1.65
CA ASP A 110 -17.29 -1.07 1.90
C ASP A 110 -16.37 -1.97 2.76
N PRO A 111 -16.94 -2.75 3.72
CA PRO A 111 -16.16 -3.55 4.65
C PRO A 111 -15.18 -4.50 3.97
N GLU A 112 -15.56 -5.08 2.84
CA GLU A 112 -14.76 -6.02 2.06
C GLU A 112 -13.49 -5.36 1.53
N PHE A 113 -13.61 -4.22 0.86
CA PHE A 113 -12.47 -3.49 0.34
C PHE A 113 -11.59 -2.93 1.46
N ARG A 114 -12.20 -2.31 2.48
CA ARG A 114 -11.44 -1.74 3.61
C ARG A 114 -10.67 -2.83 4.36
N SER A 115 -11.23 -4.01 4.53
CA SER A 115 -10.54 -5.16 5.12
C SER A 115 -9.32 -5.57 4.29
N ALA A 116 -9.49 -5.79 2.99
CA ALA A 116 -8.41 -6.21 2.10
C ALA A 116 -7.31 -5.15 1.97
N PHE A 117 -7.69 -3.88 1.84
CA PHE A 117 -6.77 -2.74 1.80
C PHE A 117 -5.92 -2.65 3.08
N MET A 118 -6.57 -2.70 4.25
CA MET A 118 -5.86 -2.62 5.53
C MET A 118 -4.96 -3.82 5.78
N ALA A 119 -5.36 -5.03 5.35
CA ALA A 119 -4.54 -6.21 5.47
C ALA A 119 -3.22 -6.07 4.67
N TYR A 120 -3.29 -5.54 3.44
CA TYR A 120 -2.08 -5.24 2.67
C TYR A 120 -1.21 -4.18 3.34
N VAL A 121 -1.81 -3.05 3.77
CA VAL A 121 -1.09 -1.95 4.41
C VAL A 121 -0.37 -2.43 5.68
N GLU A 122 -1.04 -3.23 6.51
CA GLU A 122 -0.42 -3.81 7.71
C GLU A 122 0.75 -4.74 7.35
N TRP A 123 0.56 -5.66 6.39
CA TRP A 123 1.60 -6.58 5.96
C TRP A 123 2.81 -5.85 5.34
N GLY A 124 2.58 -4.97 4.37
CA GLY A 124 3.62 -4.28 3.62
C GLY A 124 4.44 -3.34 4.48
N THR A 125 3.79 -2.60 5.39
CA THR A 125 4.51 -1.66 6.28
C THR A 125 5.37 -2.36 7.32
N ARG A 126 5.05 -3.59 7.74
CA ARG A 126 5.93 -4.40 8.60
C ARG A 126 7.18 -4.86 7.88
N LEU A 127 7.06 -5.21 6.59
CA LEU A 127 8.22 -5.50 5.76
C LEU A 127 9.07 -4.25 5.57
N ALA A 128 8.46 -3.09 5.35
CA ALA A 128 9.18 -1.82 5.28
C ALA A 128 10.01 -1.53 6.54
N VAL A 129 9.43 -1.74 7.74
CA VAL A 129 10.17 -1.62 9.01
C VAL A 129 11.34 -2.60 9.05
N SER A 130 11.09 -3.88 8.79
CA SER A 130 12.10 -4.94 8.84
C SER A 130 13.26 -4.68 7.87
N ASN A 131 12.94 -4.23 6.65
CA ASN A 131 13.91 -3.92 5.61
C ASN A 131 14.68 -2.62 5.86
N SER A 132 14.13 -1.71 6.68
CA SER A 132 14.76 -0.41 6.95
C SER A 132 15.88 -0.47 8.00
N VAL A 133 15.99 -1.56 8.75
CA VAL A 133 17.02 -1.72 9.80
C VAL A 133 18.41 -1.73 9.14
N PRO A 134 19.34 -0.84 9.55
CA PRO A 134 20.69 -0.83 9.00
C PRO A 134 21.40 -2.18 9.17
N GLY A 135 21.88 -2.75 8.07
CA GLY A 135 22.56 -4.05 8.07
C GLY A 135 21.63 -5.28 8.12
N ALA A 136 20.32 -5.12 7.95
CA ALA A 136 19.40 -6.25 7.87
C ALA A 136 19.71 -7.18 6.70
N GLY A 137 19.52 -8.49 6.91
CA GLY A 137 19.50 -9.49 5.84
C GLY A 137 18.22 -9.36 5.03
N VAL A 138 18.23 -8.52 4.00
CA VAL A 138 17.07 -8.28 3.14
C VAL A 138 17.06 -9.22 1.94
N VAL A 139 15.87 -9.63 1.51
CA VAL A 139 15.67 -10.28 0.21
C VAL A 139 15.74 -9.18 -0.84
N THR A 140 16.79 -9.19 -1.67
CA THR A 140 17.04 -8.13 -2.66
C THR A 140 16.27 -8.32 -3.96
N GLU A 141 15.90 -9.56 -4.29
CA GLU A 141 15.19 -9.95 -5.51
C GLU A 141 13.91 -10.72 -5.16
N ALA A 142 12.77 -10.21 -5.62
CA ALA A 142 11.46 -10.85 -5.47
C ALA A 142 10.51 -10.30 -6.55
N PRO A 143 9.41 -10.98 -6.88
CA PRO A 143 8.36 -10.38 -7.70
C PRO A 143 7.62 -9.29 -6.91
N VAL A 144 6.97 -8.36 -7.63
CA VAL A 144 5.97 -7.48 -7.01
C VAL A 144 4.84 -8.36 -6.45
N PRO A 145 4.47 -8.20 -5.16
CA PRO A 145 3.43 -9.03 -4.58
C PRO A 145 2.10 -8.79 -5.28
N ARG A 146 1.26 -9.83 -5.39
CA ARG A 146 -0.11 -9.71 -5.86
C ARG A 146 -1.06 -9.90 -4.67
N TRP A 147 -1.92 -8.92 -4.43
CA TRP A 147 -2.82 -8.88 -3.30
C TRP A 147 -4.28 -8.89 -3.77
N GLY A 148 -5.12 -9.71 -3.13
CA GLY A 148 -6.53 -9.88 -3.48
C GLY A 148 -7.46 -9.67 -2.28
N TRP A 149 -8.71 -10.10 -2.43
CA TRP A 149 -9.82 -9.83 -1.50
C TRP A 149 -9.80 -10.55 -0.15
N GLY A 150 -8.91 -11.51 0.08
CA GLY A 150 -8.97 -12.30 1.31
C GLY A 150 -7.69 -13.00 1.71
N GLU A 151 -7.37 -12.85 2.99
CA GLU A 151 -7.42 -13.96 3.95
C GLU A 151 -8.59 -13.64 4.93
N ALA A 152 -9.73 -14.32 4.93
CA ALA A 152 -10.76 -14.21 6.01
C ALA A 152 -11.61 -15.50 6.13
N PRO A 153 -11.93 -16.05 7.35
CA PRO A 153 -12.97 -15.53 8.29
C PRO A 153 -12.70 -15.83 9.82
N PRO A 154 -13.57 -15.63 10.88
CA PRO A 154 -15.03 -15.33 10.94
C PRO A 154 -15.56 -14.34 12.04
N TYR A 155 -16.75 -13.76 11.85
CA TYR A 155 -17.74 -13.67 12.95
C TYR A 155 -19.15 -13.91 12.41
N VAL A 156 -19.87 -14.81 13.08
CA VAL A 156 -21.31 -15.05 12.90
C VAL A 156 -21.99 -14.67 14.22
N PRO A 157 -22.74 -13.55 14.27
CA PRO A 157 -23.57 -13.21 15.43
C PRO A 157 -24.77 -14.17 15.53
N PRO A 158 -25.21 -14.55 16.75
CA PRO A 158 -26.40 -15.38 16.92
C PRO A 158 -27.63 -14.66 16.36
N GLU A 159 -28.49 -15.41 15.69
CA GLU A 159 -29.81 -14.94 15.25
C GLU A 159 -30.62 -14.45 16.46
N ALA A 160 -31.36 -13.36 16.28
CA ALA A 160 -32.37 -12.90 17.23
C ALA A 160 -33.71 -13.61 16.96
#